data_AF-A0A1B1Z800-F1
#
_entry.id   AF-A0A1B1Z800-F1
#
_cell.length_a   1.000
_cell.length_b   1.000
_cell.length_c   1.000
_cell.angle_alpha   90.00
_cell.angle_beta   90.00
_cell.angle_gamma   90.00
#
_symmetry.space_group_name_H-M   'P 1'
#
loop_
_entity.id
_entity.type
_entity.pdbx_description
1 polymer ?
#
loop_
_entity_poly.entity_id
_entity_poly.type
_entity_poly.pdbx_seq_one_letter_code
_entity_poly.pdbx_strand_id
1 'polypeptide(L)'
;MALTEKMTREEAGRLGGKKTSKSHGKEFFQQIGKKGGTTTAESHQATFYQEIGRKGGKSTSLSHNKDFYQKIGQKGGQATSKTHDKSFYQNIGAKGGSVSR
;
A
#
# COMPACT_ATOMS: atom_id res chain seq x y z
N MET A 1 38.74 30.14 -16.82
CA MET A 1 38.20 28.78 -17.05
C MET A 1 36.85 28.70 -16.37
N ALA A 2 35.76 28.61 -17.13
CA ALA A 2 34.43 28.47 -16.55
C ALA A 2 34.25 27.01 -16.10
N LEU A 3 34.18 26.79 -14.78
CA LEU A 3 33.74 25.53 -14.22
C LEU A 3 32.27 25.37 -14.60
N THR A 4 32.00 24.48 -15.55
CA THR A 4 30.64 24.05 -15.82
C THR A 4 30.22 23.21 -14.63
N GLU A 5 29.41 23.78 -13.73
CA GLU A 5 28.77 23.01 -12.67
C GLU A 5 27.89 21.95 -13.33
N LYS A 6 28.39 20.71 -13.35
CA LYS A 6 27.64 19.57 -13.88
C LYS A 6 26.53 19.26 -12.89
N MET A 7 25.30 19.37 -13.37
CA MET A 7 24.09 18.94 -12.67
C MET A 7 24.24 17.52 -12.13
N THR A 8 23.83 17.29 -10.87
CA THR A 8 23.86 15.95 -10.27
C THR A 8 22.75 15.06 -10.87
N ARG A 9 22.87 13.74 -10.71
CA ARG A 9 21.84 12.79 -11.19
C ARG A 9 20.52 13.00 -10.47
N GLU A 10 20.58 13.28 -9.18
CA GLU A 10 19.42 13.57 -8.34
C GLU A 10 18.71 14.84 -8.82
N GLU A 11 19.48 15.89 -9.13
CA GLU A 11 18.93 17.14 -9.61
C GLU A 11 18.32 17.01 -11.01
N ALA A 12 18.97 16.27 -11.90
CA ALA A 12 18.42 15.92 -13.20
C ALA A 12 17.10 15.12 -13.07
N GLY A 13 17.06 14.12 -12.18
CA GLY A 13 15.86 13.34 -11.90
C GLY A 13 14.72 14.19 -11.33
N ARG A 14 15.02 15.07 -10.38
CA ARG A 14 14.06 16.02 -9.80
C ARG A 14 13.48 16.96 -10.86
N LEU A 15 14.33 17.54 -11.71
CA LEU A 15 13.90 18.45 -12.78
C LEU A 15 13.07 17.72 -13.85
N GLY A 16 13.48 16.51 -14.24
CA GLY A 16 12.70 15.65 -15.12
C GLY A 16 11.31 15.34 -14.56
N GLY A 17 11.23 14.92 -13.28
CA GLY A 17 9.96 14.67 -12.60
C GLY A 17 9.06 15.90 -12.55
N LYS A 18 9.62 17.08 -12.21
CA LYS A 18 8.87 18.36 -12.21
C LYS A 18 8.38 18.75 -13.59
N LYS A 19 9.15 18.48 -14.65
CA LYS A 19 8.71 18.75 -16.03
C LYS A 19 7.57 17.82 -16.42
N THR A 20 7.72 16.52 -16.16
CA THR A 20 6.70 15.50 -16.45
C THR A 20 5.40 15.77 -15.71
N SER A 21 5.46 16.17 -14.43
CA SER A 21 4.26 16.47 -13.64
C SER A 21 3.52 17.73 -14.11
N LYS A 22 4.21 18.68 -14.76
CA LYS A 22 3.58 19.88 -15.33
C LYS A 22 2.94 19.60 -16.68
N SER A 23 3.49 18.67 -17.46
CA SER A 23 3.03 18.40 -18.83
C SER A 23 1.97 17.29 -18.93
N HIS A 24 1.77 16.49 -17.88
CA HIS A 24 0.85 15.35 -17.91
C HIS A 24 -0.21 15.42 -16.80
N GLY A 25 -1.43 15.03 -17.13
CA GLY A 25 -2.55 14.95 -16.19
C GLY A 25 -2.69 13.58 -15.51
N LYS A 26 -3.76 13.44 -14.71
CA LYS A 26 -4.07 12.22 -13.92
C LYS A 26 -4.08 10.93 -14.75
N GLU A 27 -4.70 10.96 -15.92
CA GLU A 27 -4.85 9.78 -16.80
C GLU A 27 -3.50 9.19 -17.22
N PHE A 28 -2.50 10.03 -17.50
CA PHE A 28 -1.15 9.58 -17.82
C PHE A 28 -0.55 8.77 -16.66
N PHE A 29 -0.65 9.29 -15.44
CA PHE A 29 -0.13 8.60 -14.25
C PHE A 29 -0.88 7.31 -13.92
N GLN A 30 -2.19 7.28 -14.18
CA GLN A 30 -2.99 6.06 -14.03
C GLN A 30 -2.60 5.00 -15.06
N GLN A 31 -2.37 5.38 -16.32
CA GLN A 31 -1.94 4.46 -17.36
C GLN A 31 -0.57 3.84 -17.05
N ILE A 32 0.41 4.64 -16.64
CA ILE A 32 1.74 4.11 -16.29
C ILE A 32 1.66 3.23 -15.02
N GLY A 33 0.83 3.61 -14.05
CA GLY A 33 0.61 2.80 -12.84
C GLY A 33 -0.05 1.46 -13.16
N LYS A 34 -1.07 1.47 -14.03
CA LYS A 34 -1.73 0.26 -14.53
C LYS A 34 -0.73 -0.64 -15.26
N LYS A 35 0.05 -0.08 -16.18
CA LYS A 35 1.08 -0.83 -16.93
C LYS A 35 2.07 -1.50 -15.98
N GLY A 36 2.60 -0.75 -15.02
CA GLY A 36 3.52 -1.30 -14.00
C GLY A 36 2.88 -2.44 -13.21
N GLY A 37 1.66 -2.23 -12.72
CA GLY A 37 0.91 -3.26 -11.98
C GLY A 37 0.64 -4.52 -12.78
N THR A 38 0.22 -4.39 -14.04
CA THR A 38 -0.02 -5.52 -14.96
C THR A 38 1.27 -6.29 -15.22
N THR A 39 2.37 -5.61 -15.56
CA THR A 39 3.66 -6.27 -15.79
C THR A 39 4.15 -7.01 -14.54
N THR A 40 4.01 -6.42 -13.35
CA THR A 40 4.35 -7.11 -12.09
C THR A 40 3.46 -8.34 -11.88
N ALA A 41 2.15 -8.23 -12.10
CA ALA A 41 1.23 -9.36 -11.94
C ALA A 41 1.52 -10.51 -12.92
N GLU A 42 1.92 -10.20 -14.15
CA GLU A 42 2.31 -11.21 -15.16
C GLU A 42 3.66 -11.86 -14.85
N SER A 43 4.60 -11.12 -14.25
CA SER A 43 5.97 -11.60 -14.02
C SER A 43 6.16 -12.37 -12.72
N HIS A 44 5.24 -12.22 -11.75
CA HIS A 44 5.40 -12.76 -10.40
C HIS A 44 4.31 -13.73 -10.00
N GLN A 45 4.72 -14.83 -9.37
CA GLN A 45 3.81 -15.85 -8.84
C GLN A 45 3.27 -15.48 -7.45
N ALA A 46 2.27 -16.22 -6.97
CA ALA A 46 1.65 -16.02 -5.66
C ALA A 46 2.66 -15.97 -4.49
N THR A 47 3.76 -16.73 -4.56
CA THR A 47 4.83 -16.75 -3.54
C THR A 47 5.50 -15.40 -3.36
N PHE A 48 5.64 -14.61 -4.42
CA PHE A 48 6.18 -13.25 -4.35
C PHE A 48 5.31 -12.36 -3.45
N TYR A 49 3.98 -12.39 -3.66
CA TYR A 49 3.02 -11.61 -2.89
C TYR A 49 2.93 -12.06 -1.43
N GLN A 50 3.03 -13.37 -1.19
CA GLN A 50 3.11 -13.92 0.16
C GLN A 50 4.37 -13.44 0.88
N GLU A 51 5.52 -13.44 0.21
CA GLU A 51 6.78 -13.01 0.80
C GLU A 51 6.77 -11.51 1.15
N ILE A 52 6.32 -10.64 0.25
CA ILE A 52 6.23 -9.20 0.52
C ILE A 52 5.23 -8.91 1.64
N GLY A 53 4.10 -9.63 1.69
CA GLY A 53 3.12 -9.53 2.77
C GLY A 53 3.71 -9.94 4.11
N ARG A 54 4.44 -11.06 4.14
CA ARG A 54 5.15 -11.54 5.34
C ARG A 54 6.21 -10.55 5.81
N LYS A 55 7.01 -9.98 4.90
CA LYS A 55 8.02 -8.96 5.23
C LYS A 55 7.36 -7.70 5.81
N GLY A 56 6.28 -7.22 5.19
CA GLY A 56 5.51 -6.09 5.69
C GLY A 56 4.95 -6.35 7.10
N GLY A 57 4.31 -7.50 7.30
CA GLY A 57 3.77 -7.90 8.59
C GLY A 57 4.85 -8.02 9.68
N LYS A 58 6.01 -8.61 9.35
CA LYS A 58 7.15 -8.70 10.28
C LYS A 58 7.68 -7.32 10.65
N SER A 59 7.84 -6.42 9.68
CA SER A 59 8.29 -5.04 9.92
C SER A 59 7.35 -4.32 10.88
N THR A 60 6.04 -4.36 10.61
CA THR A 60 5.00 -3.76 11.46
C THR A 60 5.01 -4.35 12.88
N SER A 61 5.13 -5.67 13.01
CA SER A 61 5.17 -6.35 14.31
C SER A 61 6.40 -5.95 15.14
N LEU A 62 7.54 -5.73 14.49
CA LEU A 62 8.76 -5.27 15.16
C LEU A 62 8.69 -3.78 15.57
N SER A 63 7.98 -2.95 14.81
CA SER A 63 7.93 -1.51 15.05
C SER A 63 6.78 -1.05 15.95
N HIS A 64 5.79 -1.91 16.22
CA HIS A 64 4.56 -1.53 16.92
C HIS A 64 4.26 -2.40 18.14
N ASN A 65 3.68 -1.77 19.16
CA ASN A 65 3.27 -2.41 20.41
C ASN A 65 1.77 -2.74 20.42
N LYS A 66 1.31 -3.30 21.54
CA LYS A 66 -0.11 -3.66 21.76
C LYS A 66 -1.07 -2.48 21.54
N ASP A 67 -0.71 -1.28 21.98
CA ASP A 67 -1.59 -0.10 21.88
C ASP A 67 -1.87 0.29 20.43
N PHE A 68 -0.87 0.13 19.55
CA PHE A 68 -1.05 0.32 18.12
C PHE A 68 -2.12 -0.63 17.57
N TYR A 69 -2.03 -1.92 17.89
CA TYR A 69 -3.00 -2.93 17.44
C TYR A 69 -4.40 -2.69 18.00
N GLN A 70 -4.49 -2.28 19.27
CA GLN A 70 -5.76 -1.90 19.89
C GLN A 70 -6.39 -0.69 19.18
N LYS A 71 -5.58 0.33 18.87
CA LYS A 71 -6.05 1.54 18.18
C LYS A 71 -6.57 1.24 16.77
N ILE A 72 -5.84 0.44 15.97
CA ILE A 72 -6.30 0.08 14.62
C ILE A 72 -7.53 -0.84 14.68
N GLY A 73 -7.61 -1.74 15.66
CA GLY A 73 -8.78 -2.58 15.89
C GLY A 73 -10.02 -1.75 16.25
N GLN A 74 -9.88 -0.79 17.16
CA GLN A 74 -10.96 0.14 17.52
C GLN A 74 -11.44 0.96 16.33
N LYS A 75 -10.52 1.50 15.52
CA LYS A 75 -10.87 2.24 14.30
C LYS A 75 -11.63 1.37 13.31
N GLY A 76 -11.18 0.12 13.10
CA GLY A 76 -11.87 -0.85 12.26
C GLY A 76 -13.29 -1.13 12.75
N GLY A 77 -13.44 -1.44 14.04
CA GLY A 77 -14.74 -1.69 14.66
C GLY A 77 -15.70 -0.51 14.55
N GLN A 78 -15.22 0.72 14.79
CA GLN A 78 -16.03 1.94 14.63
C GLN A 78 -16.46 2.19 13.18
N ALA A 79 -15.59 1.89 12.20
CA ALA A 79 -15.96 2.03 10.80
C ALA A 79 -17.04 1.02 10.42
N THR A 80 -16.87 -0.23 10.83
CA THR A 80 -17.85 -1.31 10.62
C THR A 80 -19.18 -1.02 11.31
N SER A 81 -19.18 -0.52 12.55
CA SER A 81 -20.42 -0.26 13.30
C SER A 81 -21.26 0.88 12.73
N LYS A 82 -20.66 1.77 11.93
CA LYS A 82 -21.39 2.85 11.27
C LYS A 82 -22.22 2.36 10.08
N THR A 83 -21.82 1.26 9.45
CA THR A 83 -22.42 0.78 8.19
C THR A 83 -23.15 -0.55 8.34
N HIS A 84 -22.97 -1.26 9.46
CA HIS A 84 -23.46 -2.61 9.64
C HIS A 84 -24.29 -2.79 10.92
N ASP A 85 -25.31 -3.63 10.81
CA ASP A 85 -26.22 -3.97 11.89
C ASP A 85 -25.78 -5.23 12.67
N LYS A 86 -26.62 -5.66 13.60
CA LYS A 86 -26.35 -6.84 14.45
C LYS A 86 -26.17 -8.13 13.63
N SER A 87 -26.85 -8.26 12.49
CA SER A 87 -26.79 -9.47 11.65
C SER A 87 -25.39 -9.65 11.03
N PHE A 88 -24.73 -8.54 10.69
CA PHE A 88 -23.35 -8.56 10.21
C PHE A 88 -22.39 -9.13 11.26
N TYR A 89 -22.49 -8.69 12.52
CA TYR A 89 -21.64 -9.17 13.61
C TYR A 89 -21.85 -10.67 13.91
N GLN A 90 -23.10 -11.13 13.84
CA GLN A 90 -23.42 -12.56 13.95
C GLN A 90 -22.77 -13.37 12.83
N ASN A 91 -22.86 -12.89 11.59
CA ASN A 91 -22.27 -13.56 10.43
C ASN A 91 -20.73 -13.63 10.49
N ILE A 92 -20.05 -12.54 10.85
CA ILE A 92 -18.58 -12.57 10.97
C ILE A 92 -18.11 -13.37 12.18
N GLY A 93 -18.87 -13.35 13.29
CA GLY A 93 -18.59 -14.16 14.47
C GLY A 93 -18.74 -15.65 14.19
N ALA A 94 -19.79 -16.05 13.47
CA ALA A 94 -19.97 -17.43 13.03
C ALA A 94 -18.82 -17.89 12.12
N LYS A 95 -18.43 -17.07 11.13
CA LYS A 95 -17.30 -17.37 10.23
C LYS A 95 -15.96 -17.47 10.97
N GLY A 96 -15.69 -16.58 11.93
CA GLY A 96 -14.48 -16.63 12.75
C GLY A 96 -14.44 -17.83 13.69
N GLY A 97 -15.59 -18.17 14.29
CA GLY A 97 -15.73 -19.34 15.16
C GLY A 97 -15.59 -20.68 14.42
N SER A 98 -16.04 -20.75 13.16
CA SER A 98 -15.92 -21.97 12.34
C SER A 98 -14.48 -22.29 11.89
N VAL A 99 -13.55 -21.33 11.95
CA VAL A 99 -12.12 -21.55 11.64
C VAL A 99 -11.36 -22.12 12.84
N SER A 100 -11.96 -22.12 14.03
CA SER A 100 -11.34 -22.58 15.29
C SER A 100 -11.74 -24.02 15.69
N ARG A 101 -12.19 -24.86 14.75
CA ARG A 101 -12.45 -26.30 14.97
C ARG A 101 -11.58 -27.17 14.09
#